data_AF-X0SGD4-F1
#
_entry.id   AF-X0SGD4-F1
#
_cell.length_a   1.000
_cell.length_b   1.000
_cell.length_c   1.000
_cell.angle_alpha   90.00
_cell.angle_beta   90.00
_cell.angle_gamma   90.00
#
_symmetry.space_group_name_H-M   'P 1'
#
loop_
_entity.id
_entity.type
_entity.pdbx_description
1 polymer ?
#
loop_
_entity_poly.entity_id
_entity_poly.type
_entity_poly.pdbx_seq_one_letter_code
_entity_poly.pdbx_strand_id
1 'polypeptide(L)'
;MAILTEGRLVPLVAFILAWVATYMAIQMGQQGKIKIRRIPGLDAIEEVVGRAVEMGRSVFMIPGRGSFTDIYATQTIAGLSILSYVATLTARLGAKLYVPMSRVDVFPVAVELVTDAYKAE
;
A
#
# COMPACT_ATOMS: atom_id res chain seq x y z
N MET A 1 4.22 -21.86 -35.32
CA MET A 1 4.86 -20.76 -34.58
C MET A 1 5.72 -21.36 -33.49
N ALA A 2 7.02 -21.03 -33.44
CA ALA A 2 7.88 -21.51 -32.37
C ALA A 2 7.46 -20.87 -31.04
N ILE A 3 7.30 -21.68 -29.99
CA ILE A 3 6.96 -21.22 -28.64
C ILE A 3 8.10 -20.38 -28.04
N LEU A 4 9.34 -20.61 -28.50
CA LEU A 4 10.53 -19.89 -28.08
C LEU A 4 11.24 -19.32 -29.32
N THR A 5 11.57 -18.04 -29.23
CA THR A 5 12.44 -17.36 -30.21
C THR A 5 13.89 -17.77 -29.95
N GLU A 6 14.64 -18.03 -31.02
CA GLU A 6 16.05 -18.40 -30.92
C GLU A 6 16.84 -17.32 -30.15
N GLY A 7 17.75 -17.76 -29.28
CA GLY A 7 18.56 -16.88 -28.43
C GLY A 7 17.85 -16.34 -27.16
N ARG A 8 16.54 -16.59 -26.96
CA ARG A 8 15.81 -16.09 -25.78
C ARG A 8 15.68 -17.08 -24.61
N LEU A 9 16.29 -18.26 -24.71
CA LEU A 9 16.23 -19.27 -23.66
C LEU A 9 16.85 -18.79 -22.34
N VAL A 10 18.05 -18.19 -22.39
CA VAL A 10 18.76 -17.72 -21.19
C VAL A 10 18.01 -16.59 -20.47
N PRO A 11 17.56 -15.50 -21.14
CA PRO A 11 16.71 -14.49 -20.51
C PRO A 11 15.44 -15.04 -19.88
N LEU A 12 14.79 -16.01 -20.54
CA LEU A 12 13.57 -16.62 -20.01
C LEU A 12 13.84 -17.43 -18.73
N VAL A 13 14.90 -18.24 -18.72
CA VAL A 13 15.30 -18.99 -17.53
C VAL A 13 15.67 -18.05 -16.39
N ALA A 14 16.45 -17.00 -16.66
CA ALA A 14 16.80 -15.99 -15.65
C ALA A 14 15.56 -15.29 -15.08
N PHE A 15 14.59 -14.94 -15.94
CA PHE A 15 13.32 -14.35 -15.53
C PHE A 15 12.51 -15.29 -14.62
N ILE A 16 12.38 -16.57 -14.99
CA ILE A 16 11.68 -17.57 -14.18
C ILE A 16 12.37 -17.74 -12.82
N LEU A 17 13.71 -17.83 -12.78
CA LEU A 17 14.46 -17.94 -11.54
C LEU A 17 14.29 -16.72 -10.64
N ALA A 18 14.34 -15.51 -11.19
CA ALA A 18 14.10 -14.27 -10.43
C ALA A 18 12.67 -14.23 -9.86
N TRP A 19 11.69 -14.67 -10.64
CA TRP A 19 10.29 -14.73 -10.22
C TRP A 19 10.08 -15.75 -9.09
N VAL A 20 10.63 -16.96 -9.22
CA VAL A 20 10.59 -18.01 -8.19
C VAL A 20 11.29 -17.54 -6.91
N ALA A 21 12.48 -16.95 -7.02
CA ALA A 21 13.22 -16.43 -5.87
C ALA A 21 12.43 -15.34 -5.13
N THR A 22 11.80 -14.41 -5.87
CA THR A 22 10.95 -13.36 -5.30
C THR A 22 9.74 -13.95 -4.59
N TYR A 23 9.04 -14.90 -5.23
CA TYR A 23 7.89 -15.58 -4.62
C TYR A 23 8.28 -16.32 -3.34
N MET A 24 9.39 -17.06 -3.35
CA MET A 24 9.90 -17.75 -2.16
C MET A 24 10.25 -16.77 -1.04
N ALA A 25 10.89 -15.64 -1.35
CA ALA A 25 11.20 -14.60 -0.37
C ALA A 25 9.94 -14.02 0.28
N ILE A 26 8.89 -13.74 -0.51
CA ILE A 26 7.59 -13.28 0.00
C ILE A 26 6.98 -14.32 0.94
N GLN A 27 6.95 -15.59 0.53
CA GLN A 27 6.41 -16.69 1.35
C GLN A 27 7.19 -16.87 2.66
N MET A 28 8.52 -16.81 2.61
CA MET A 28 9.36 -16.87 3.81
C MET A 28 9.11 -15.68 4.74
N GLY A 29 8.88 -14.49 4.19
CA GLY A 29 8.46 -13.31 4.95
C GLY A 29 7.12 -13.52 5.66
N GLN A 30 6.10 -14.00 4.93
CA GLN A 30 4.78 -14.29 5.49
C GLN A 30 4.79 -15.39 6.56
N GLN A 31 5.68 -16.38 6.43
CA GLN A 31 5.88 -17.46 7.41
C GLN A 31 6.73 -17.01 8.62
N GLY A 32 7.17 -15.76 8.69
CA GLY A 32 8.01 -15.25 9.78
C GLY A 32 9.44 -15.81 9.78
N LYS A 33 9.87 -16.49 8.71
CA LYS A 33 11.24 -16.98 8.53
C LYS A 33 12.22 -15.83 8.26
N ILE A 34 11.72 -14.72 7.74
CA ILE A 34 12.46 -13.46 7.58
C ILE A 34 11.95 -12.49 8.66
N LYS A 35 12.84 -12.09 9.57
CA LYS A 35 12.52 -11.08 10.60
C LYS A 35 12.63 -9.69 9.98
N ILE A 36 11.49 -9.11 9.62
CA ILE A 36 11.40 -7.69 9.25
C ILE A 36 11.25 -6.88 10.54
N ARG A 37 12.10 -5.88 10.74
CA ARG A 37 11.98 -4.99 11.91
C ARG A 37 10.65 -4.25 11.87
N ARG A 38 10.04 -4.04 13.03
CA ARG A 38 8.90 -3.13 13.15
C ARG A 38 9.32 -1.69 12.81
N ILE A 39 8.40 -0.93 12.25
CA ILE A 39 8.56 0.51 12.01
C ILE A 39 7.70 1.20 13.05
N PRO A 40 8.29 1.85 14.07
CA PRO A 40 7.51 2.45 15.16
C PRO A 40 6.42 3.41 14.69
N GLY A 41 6.65 4.12 13.58
CA GLY A 41 5.65 5.02 13.00
C GLY A 41 4.40 4.31 12.45
N LEU A 42 4.49 3.03 12.04
CA LEU A 42 3.33 2.24 11.62
C LEU A 42 2.52 1.78 12.84
N ASP A 43 3.20 1.34 13.89
CA ASP A 43 2.53 0.90 15.13
C ASP A 43 1.85 2.08 15.85
N ALA A 44 2.35 3.31 15.67
CA ALA A 44 1.79 4.53 16.28
C ALA A 44 0.52 5.07 15.57
N ILE A 45 0.10 4.51 14.43
CA ILE A 45 -1.05 5.04 13.66
C ILE A 45 -2.32 5.04 14.53
N GLU A 46 -2.57 3.95 15.26
CA GLU A 46 -3.75 3.83 16.12
C GLU A 46 -3.82 4.90 17.20
N GLU A 47 -2.71 5.11 17.92
CA GLU A 47 -2.60 6.14 18.94
C GLU A 47 -2.79 7.54 18.35
N VAL A 48 -2.19 7.82 17.19
CA VAL A 48 -2.29 9.14 16.54
C VAL A 48 -3.74 9.46 16.15
N VAL A 49 -4.49 8.47 15.61
CA VAL A 49 -5.90 8.67 15.29
C VAL A 49 -6.73 8.83 16.56
N GLY A 50 -6.50 8.00 17.59
CA GLY A 50 -7.18 8.13 18.88
C GLY A 50 -6.99 9.51 19.51
N ARG A 51 -5.75 10.00 19.56
CA ARG A 51 -5.46 11.36 20.04
C ARG A 51 -6.10 12.44 19.18
N ALA A 52 -6.21 12.25 17.85
CA ALA A 52 -6.90 13.20 16.98
C ALA A 52 -8.38 13.32 17.38
N VAL A 53 -9.03 12.20 17.70
CA VAL A 53 -10.41 12.18 18.23
C VAL A 53 -10.49 12.90 19.58
N GLU A 54 -9.62 12.55 20.53
CA GLU A 54 -9.60 13.17 21.87
C GLU A 54 -9.39 14.70 21.82
N MET A 55 -8.56 15.17 20.88
CA MET A 55 -8.29 16.60 20.68
C MET A 55 -9.33 17.31 19.79
N GLY A 56 -10.31 16.59 19.22
CA GLY A 56 -11.24 17.14 18.24
C GLY A 56 -10.56 17.66 16.96
N ARG A 57 -9.42 17.07 16.58
CA ARG A 57 -8.65 17.44 15.39
C ARG A 57 -8.83 16.42 14.26
N SER A 58 -8.61 16.87 13.04
CA SER A 58 -8.66 16.01 11.86
C SER A 58 -7.36 15.23 11.64
N VAL A 59 -7.47 14.05 11.05
CA VAL A 59 -6.37 13.25 10.54
C VAL A 59 -6.06 13.68 9.11
N PHE A 60 -4.79 13.90 8.79
CA PHE A 60 -4.33 14.30 7.47
C PHE A 60 -3.33 13.27 6.94
N MET A 61 -3.68 12.61 5.84
CA MET A 61 -2.89 11.52 5.28
C MET A 61 -2.60 11.73 3.80
N ILE A 62 -1.34 11.54 3.39
CA ILE A 62 -0.92 11.58 1.99
C ILE A 62 -0.49 10.17 1.56
N PRO A 63 -1.18 9.51 0.61
CA PRO A 63 -0.84 8.15 0.19
C PRO A 63 0.36 8.08 -0.78
N GLY A 64 0.71 9.17 -1.46
CA GLY A 64 1.85 9.20 -2.37
C GLY A 64 1.77 10.35 -3.36
N ARG A 65 2.84 10.53 -4.15
CA ARG A 65 2.92 11.56 -5.22
C ARG A 65 3.05 10.99 -6.62
N GLY A 66 3.35 9.70 -6.76
CA GLY A 66 3.57 8.99 -8.03
C GLY A 66 2.28 8.53 -8.71
N SER A 67 2.33 8.43 -10.03
CA SER A 67 1.32 7.76 -10.87
C SER A 67 1.48 6.25 -10.77
N PHE A 68 0.49 5.49 -11.25
CA PHE A 68 0.60 4.02 -11.32
C PHE A 68 1.67 3.50 -12.30
N THR A 69 2.17 4.36 -13.19
CA THR A 69 3.11 3.97 -14.25
C THR A 69 4.51 4.56 -14.10
N ASP A 70 4.72 5.44 -13.13
CA ASP A 70 6.02 6.09 -12.93
C ASP A 70 6.91 5.34 -11.92
N ILE A 71 8.13 5.85 -11.73
CA ILE A 71 9.12 5.26 -10.83
C ILE A 71 8.69 5.25 -9.35
N TYR A 72 7.67 6.02 -8.98
CA TYR A 72 7.13 6.11 -7.62
C TYR A 72 5.84 5.32 -7.45
N ALA A 73 5.38 4.61 -8.49
CA ALA A 73 4.14 3.81 -8.46
C ALA A 73 4.06 2.87 -7.26
N THR A 74 5.15 2.15 -6.96
CA THR A 74 5.19 1.20 -5.84
C THR A 74 4.98 1.89 -4.50
N GLN A 75 5.47 3.12 -4.33
CA GLN A 75 5.29 3.90 -3.10
C GLN A 75 3.85 4.37 -2.95
N THR A 76 3.25 4.87 -4.04
CA THR A 76 1.84 5.29 -4.04
C THR A 76 0.92 4.10 -3.75
N ILE A 77 1.16 2.94 -4.35
CA ILE A 77 0.36 1.73 -4.10
C ILE A 77 0.48 1.29 -2.63
N ALA A 78 1.69 1.32 -2.07
CA ALA A 78 1.89 1.01 -0.66
C ALA A 78 1.15 2.00 0.27
N GLY A 79 1.19 3.30 -0.04
CA GLY A 79 0.48 4.29 0.76
C GLY A 79 -1.05 4.24 0.60
N LEU A 80 -1.57 3.81 -0.56
CA LEU A 80 -3.00 3.49 -0.71
C LEU A 80 -3.42 2.32 0.19
N SER A 81 -2.56 1.31 0.35
CA SER A 81 -2.84 0.21 1.30
C SER A 81 -2.92 0.71 2.74
N ILE A 82 -2.06 1.66 3.12
CA ILE A 82 -2.13 2.31 4.44
C ILE A 82 -3.38 3.19 4.53
N LEU A 83 -3.81 3.81 3.43
CA LEU A 83 -4.99 4.69 3.41
C LEU A 83 -6.25 3.91 3.76
N SER A 84 -6.42 2.71 3.19
CA SER A 84 -7.53 1.83 3.56
C SER A 84 -7.58 1.58 5.07
N TYR A 85 -6.44 1.27 5.69
CA TYR A 85 -6.35 1.06 7.13
C TYR A 85 -6.70 2.31 7.95
N VAL A 86 -6.10 3.46 7.61
CA VAL A 86 -6.35 4.73 8.30
C VAL A 86 -7.81 5.15 8.12
N ALA A 87 -8.39 4.99 6.93
CA ALA A 87 -9.79 5.32 6.65
C ALA A 87 -10.74 4.51 7.53
N THR A 88 -10.56 3.19 7.61
CA THR A 88 -11.35 2.32 8.50
C THR A 88 -11.23 2.77 9.95
N LEU A 89 -10.02 3.06 10.41
CA LEU A 89 -9.79 3.49 11.78
C LEU A 89 -10.44 4.85 12.08
N THR A 90 -10.33 5.82 11.16
CA THR A 90 -10.98 7.13 11.32
C THR A 90 -12.50 7.06 11.25
N ALA A 91 -13.06 6.17 10.41
CA ALA A 91 -14.49 5.93 10.35
C ALA A 91 -15.00 5.33 11.67
N ARG A 92 -14.34 4.28 12.16
CA ARG A 92 -14.68 3.61 13.43
C ARG A 92 -14.61 4.53 14.64
N LEU A 93 -13.55 5.34 14.74
CA LEU A 93 -13.30 6.19 15.92
C LEU A 93 -13.94 7.59 15.80
N GLY A 94 -14.51 7.94 14.66
CA GLY A 94 -15.17 9.24 14.46
C GLY A 94 -14.23 10.43 14.21
N ALA A 95 -13.03 10.18 13.68
CA ALA A 95 -12.11 11.24 13.30
C ALA A 95 -12.41 11.76 11.88
N LYS A 96 -12.31 13.07 11.67
CA LYS A 96 -12.39 13.65 10.32
C LYS A 96 -11.10 13.36 9.54
N LEU A 97 -11.21 12.70 8.40
CA LEU A 97 -10.07 12.37 7.53
C LEU A 97 -9.95 13.35 6.34
N TYR A 98 -8.74 13.83 6.10
CA TYR A 98 -8.35 14.59 4.91
C TYR A 98 -7.26 13.84 4.12
N VAL A 99 -7.53 13.62 2.84
CA VAL A 99 -6.63 12.90 1.92
C VAL A 99 -6.38 13.76 0.68
N PRO A 100 -5.44 14.72 0.72
CA PRO A 100 -5.10 15.49 -0.47
C PRO A 100 -4.43 14.57 -1.49
N MET A 101 -4.80 14.75 -2.75
CA MET A 101 -4.27 13.98 -3.87
C MET A 101 -3.56 14.89 -4.85
N SER A 102 -2.34 14.52 -5.25
CA SER A 102 -1.58 15.26 -6.27
C SER A 102 -1.79 14.71 -7.68
N ARG A 103 -2.48 13.58 -7.82
CA ARG A 103 -2.58 12.82 -9.07
C ARG A 103 -4.01 12.43 -9.39
N VAL A 104 -4.46 12.79 -10.59
CA VAL A 104 -5.82 12.55 -11.07
C VAL A 104 -6.09 11.07 -11.35
N ASP A 105 -5.07 10.32 -11.76
CA ASP A 105 -5.18 8.89 -12.04
C ASP A 105 -5.34 8.05 -10.77
N VAL A 106 -4.77 8.51 -9.66
CA VAL A 106 -4.81 7.82 -8.36
C VAL A 106 -6.07 8.20 -7.56
N PHE A 107 -6.63 9.38 -7.82
CA PHE A 107 -7.75 9.95 -7.06
C PHE A 107 -8.98 9.02 -6.98
N PRO A 108 -9.49 8.40 -8.07
CA PRO A 108 -10.67 7.53 -7.99
C PRO A 108 -10.45 6.33 -7.07
N VAL A 109 -9.25 5.74 -7.09
CA VAL A 109 -8.92 4.60 -6.22
C VAL A 109 -8.93 5.03 -4.75
N ALA A 110 -8.37 6.20 -4.44
CA ALA A 110 -8.40 6.73 -3.08
C ALA A 110 -9.84 7.00 -2.59
N VAL A 111 -10.71 7.54 -3.46
CA VAL A 111 -12.12 7.78 -3.13
C VAL A 111 -12.86 6.48 -2.84
N GLU A 112 -12.67 5.44 -3.66
CA GLU A 112 -13.31 4.14 -3.43
C GLU A 112 -12.83 3.52 -2.12
N LEU A 113 -11.53 3.51 -1.84
CA LEU A 113 -10.99 2.97 -0.58
C LEU A 113 -11.54 3.66 0.66
N VAL A 114 -11.65 5.00 0.64
CA VAL A 114 -12.24 5.76 1.74
C VAL A 114 -13.73 5.48 1.83
N THR A 115 -14.43 5.47 0.70
CA THR A 115 -15.88 5.24 0.65
C THR A 115 -16.24 3.85 1.19
N ASP A 116 -15.53 2.81 0.77
CA ASP A 116 -15.74 1.45 1.22
C ASP A 116 -15.43 1.30 2.71
N ALA A 117 -14.35 1.92 3.20
CA ALA A 117 -14.02 1.92 4.61
C ALA A 117 -15.11 2.56 5.47
N TYR A 118 -15.66 3.70 5.05
CA TYR A 118 -16.74 4.40 5.76
C TYR A 118 -18.12 3.74 5.60
N LYS A 119 -18.33 2.90 4.59
CA LYS A 119 -19.55 2.09 4.46
C LYS A 119 -19.50 0.82 5.32
N ALA A 120 -18.30 0.31 5.57
CA ALA A 120 -18.08 -0.92 6.31
C ALA A 120 -18.15 -0.73 7.84
N GLU A 121 -17.84 0.48 8.32
CA GLU A 121 -17.91 0.88 9.74
C GLU A 121 -19.17 1.73 10.01
#